data_AF-A0A1I4ERR7-F1
#
_entry.id   AF-A0A1I4ERR7-F1
#
_cell.length_a   1.000
_cell.length_b   1.000
_cell.length_c   1.000
_cell.angle_alpha   90.00
_cell.angle_beta   90.00
_cell.angle_gamma   90.00
#
_symmetry.space_group_name_H-M   'P 1'
#
loop_
_entity.id
_entity.type
_entity.pdbx_description
1 polymer ?
#
loop_
_entity_poly.entity_id
_entity_poly.type
_entity_poly.pdbx_seq_one_letter_code
_entity_poly.pdbx_strand_id
1 'polypeptide(L)'
;LLKDGSRLAGRSGKLARLEELAEEIVEEGDKALVFTQYTEFGSLLQPYLTAHLDRPVLWLHGGLPKNRREELVERFQRDDEPMLLLLSLKAAGTGLNLTAANHVIHVDRWWNPAVENQATDRAFRIGQSRNVQVRKFICVDTLEERIDEMIERKKALADSVVGAGEDWITNLSTEHLRELFSLGPGAVS
;
A
#
# COMPACT_ATOMS: atom_id res chain seq x y z
N LEU A 1 2.07 -5.73 14.73
CA LEU A 1 2.52 -7.14 14.69
C LEU A 1 3.14 -7.47 16.03
N LEU A 2 2.65 -8.50 16.71
CA LEU A 2 3.26 -8.99 17.94
C LEU A 2 4.64 -9.53 17.57
N LYS A 3 5.71 -9.05 18.24
CA LYS A 3 7.10 -9.50 18.03
C LYS A 3 7.30 -10.91 18.64
N ASP A 4 6.33 -11.79 18.43
CA ASP A 4 6.23 -13.12 19.04
C ASP A 4 6.85 -14.23 18.16
N GLY A 5 7.34 -13.88 16.97
CA GLY A 5 8.00 -14.83 16.05
C GLY A 5 7.04 -15.85 15.40
N SER A 6 5.73 -15.67 15.54
CA SER A 6 4.75 -16.57 14.95
C SER A 6 4.59 -16.37 13.43
N ARG A 7 4.21 -17.44 12.73
CA ARG A 7 4.07 -17.46 11.26
C ARG A 7 3.03 -16.43 10.80
N LEU A 8 3.31 -15.73 9.70
CA LEU A 8 2.40 -14.74 9.11
C LEU A 8 1.20 -15.37 8.40
N ALA A 9 1.41 -16.53 7.76
CA ALA A 9 0.38 -17.26 7.03
C ALA A 9 -0.88 -17.51 7.87
N GLY A 10 -2.06 -17.23 7.30
CA GLY A 10 -3.37 -17.50 7.91
C GLY A 10 -3.76 -16.62 9.10
N ARG A 11 -3.00 -15.55 9.42
CA ARG A 11 -3.31 -14.65 10.56
C ARG A 11 -3.94 -13.32 10.17
N SER A 12 -4.01 -13.01 8.87
CA SER A 12 -4.46 -11.72 8.37
C SER A 12 -5.22 -11.89 7.07
N GLY A 13 -6.48 -11.47 7.03
CA GLY A 13 -7.28 -11.49 5.80
C GLY A 13 -6.68 -10.62 4.69
N LYS A 14 -6.02 -9.52 5.06
CA LYS A 14 -5.26 -8.70 4.09
C LYS A 14 -4.06 -9.42 3.50
N LEU A 15 -3.36 -10.23 4.32
CA LEU A 15 -2.23 -11.00 3.83
C LEU A 15 -2.72 -12.11 2.90
N ALA A 16 -3.78 -12.84 3.29
CA ALA A 16 -4.40 -13.86 2.44
C ALA A 16 -4.84 -13.26 1.09
N ARG A 17 -5.49 -12.09 1.10
CA ARG A 17 -5.85 -11.41 -0.14
C ARG A 17 -4.63 -10.94 -0.93
N LEU A 18 -3.57 -10.49 -0.27
CA LEU A 18 -2.34 -10.09 -0.95
C LEU A 18 -1.66 -11.27 -1.64
N GLU A 19 -1.62 -12.44 -1.00
CA GLU A 19 -1.10 -13.69 -1.52
C GLU A 19 -1.80 -14.06 -2.83
N GLU A 20 -3.13 -14.20 -2.78
CA GLU A 20 -3.96 -14.51 -3.96
C GLU A 20 -3.68 -13.56 -5.13
N LEU A 21 -3.65 -12.24 -4.86
CA LEU A 21 -3.40 -11.26 -5.91
C LEU A 21 -1.96 -11.31 -6.44
N ALA A 22 -0.99 -11.57 -5.57
CA ALA A 22 0.40 -11.65 -5.99
C ALA A 22 0.64 -12.88 -6.87
N GLU A 23 0.01 -14.01 -6.56
CA GLU A 23 0.02 -15.22 -7.39
C GLU A 23 -0.61 -14.93 -8.77
N GLU A 24 -1.84 -14.39 -8.81
CA GLU A 24 -2.53 -14.04 -10.07
C GLU A 24 -1.67 -13.12 -10.96
N ILE A 25 -1.13 -12.03 -10.39
CA ILE A 25 -0.33 -11.05 -11.13
C ILE A 25 0.94 -11.70 -11.70
N VAL A 26 1.60 -12.54 -10.91
CA VAL A 26 2.83 -13.22 -11.34
C VAL A 26 2.54 -14.25 -12.44
N GLU A 27 1.43 -14.99 -12.34
CA GLU A 27 0.99 -15.95 -13.35
C GLU A 27 0.63 -15.27 -14.68
N GLU A 28 0.06 -14.07 -14.63
CA GLU A 28 -0.24 -13.24 -15.81
C GLU A 28 1.01 -12.61 -16.44
N GLY A 29 2.18 -12.69 -15.78
CA GLY A 29 3.41 -12.04 -16.22
C GLY A 29 3.40 -10.52 -16.00
N ASP A 30 2.58 -10.06 -15.05
CA ASP A 30 2.36 -8.67 -14.74
C ASP A 30 3.25 -8.19 -13.60
N LYS A 31 3.34 -6.86 -13.46
CA LYS A 31 4.17 -6.24 -12.41
C LYS A 31 3.34 -5.40 -11.46
N ALA A 32 3.65 -5.53 -10.18
CA ALA A 32 2.93 -4.87 -9.10
C ALA A 32 3.82 -3.99 -8.23
N LEU A 33 3.30 -2.80 -7.92
CA LEU A 33 3.73 -1.98 -6.80
C LEU A 33 2.87 -2.31 -5.59
N VAL A 34 3.47 -2.63 -4.47
CA VAL A 34 2.75 -2.93 -3.23
C VAL A 34 3.20 -1.94 -2.15
N PHE A 35 2.29 -1.07 -1.74
CA PHE A 35 2.55 -0.02 -0.78
C PHE A 35 2.13 -0.42 0.62
N THR A 36 2.97 -0.08 1.59
CA THR A 36 2.62 -0.09 3.01
C THR A 36 3.17 1.15 3.73
N GLN A 37 2.48 1.65 4.74
CA GLN A 37 3.00 2.74 5.57
C GLN A 37 4.02 2.24 6.61
N TYR A 38 4.02 0.95 6.94
CA TYR A 38 4.81 0.38 8.02
C TYR A 38 6.08 -0.29 7.50
N THR A 39 7.23 0.35 7.72
CA THR A 39 8.52 -0.20 7.26
C THR A 39 8.87 -1.54 7.93
N GLU A 40 8.53 -1.71 9.21
CA GLU A 40 8.72 -2.99 9.90
C GLU A 40 7.90 -4.12 9.25
N PHE A 41 6.67 -3.83 8.84
CA PHE A 41 5.83 -4.80 8.15
C PHE A 41 6.39 -5.14 6.77
N GLY A 42 6.80 -4.14 5.98
CA GLY A 42 7.42 -4.38 4.68
C GLY A 42 8.69 -5.24 4.77
N SER A 43 9.52 -5.04 5.81
CA SER A 43 10.71 -5.87 6.06
C SER A 43 10.38 -7.32 6.43
N LEU A 44 9.22 -7.60 7.00
CA LEU A 44 8.73 -8.96 7.25
C LEU A 44 8.03 -9.56 6.02
N LEU A 45 7.32 -8.72 5.26
CA LEU A 45 6.53 -9.10 4.11
C LEU A 45 7.41 -9.47 2.91
N GLN A 46 8.53 -8.78 2.68
CA GLN A 46 9.44 -9.07 1.58
C GLN A 46 9.96 -10.53 1.58
N PRO A 47 10.59 -11.03 2.65
CA PRO A 47 11.09 -12.41 2.67
C PRO A 47 9.93 -13.42 2.66
N TYR A 48 8.78 -13.06 3.25
CA TYR A 48 7.59 -13.89 3.22
C TYR A 48 7.06 -14.12 1.80
N LEU A 49 6.80 -13.03 1.05
CA LEU A 49 6.33 -13.14 -0.34
C LEU A 49 7.37 -13.78 -1.25
N THR A 50 8.66 -13.54 -1.00
CA THR A 50 9.74 -14.22 -1.74
C THR A 50 9.67 -15.73 -1.57
N ALA A 51 9.48 -16.21 -0.35
CA ALA A 51 9.37 -17.63 -0.06
C ALA A 51 8.04 -18.24 -0.56
N HIS A 52 6.95 -17.48 -0.47
CA HIS A 52 5.62 -17.93 -0.89
C HIS A 52 5.51 -18.08 -2.41
N LEU A 53 6.04 -17.13 -3.17
CA LEU A 53 5.99 -17.14 -4.64
C LEU A 53 7.14 -17.91 -5.30
N ASP A 54 8.12 -18.35 -4.51
CA ASP A 54 9.40 -18.90 -4.97
C ASP A 54 10.09 -18.00 -6.03
N ARG A 55 9.97 -16.68 -5.84
CA ARG A 55 10.43 -15.65 -6.78
C ARG A 55 10.96 -14.44 -6.04
N PRO A 56 11.93 -13.70 -6.60
CA PRO A 56 12.48 -12.54 -5.91
C PRO A 56 11.42 -11.44 -5.75
N VAL A 57 11.42 -10.77 -4.60
CA VAL A 57 10.59 -9.58 -4.33
C VAL A 57 11.51 -8.45 -3.88
N LEU A 58 11.35 -7.25 -4.46
CA LEU A 58 12.13 -6.07 -4.06
C LEU A 58 11.47 -5.32 -2.91
N TRP A 59 12.28 -4.64 -2.09
CA TRP A 59 11.81 -3.76 -1.03
C TRP A 59 12.51 -2.42 -1.07
N LEU A 60 11.73 -1.35 -1.29
CA LEU A 60 12.22 0.02 -1.37
C LEU A 60 11.64 0.86 -0.24
N HIS A 61 12.50 1.29 0.68
CA HIS A 61 12.12 2.15 1.80
C HIS A 61 13.05 3.36 1.95
N GLY A 62 12.60 4.37 2.70
CA GLY A 62 13.32 5.64 2.85
C GLY A 62 14.68 5.57 3.56
N GLY A 63 15.01 4.44 4.18
CA GLY A 63 16.31 4.22 4.82
C GLY A 63 17.42 3.82 3.84
N LEU A 64 17.09 3.55 2.57
CA LEU A 64 18.06 3.14 1.57
C LEU A 64 18.86 4.34 1.03
N PRO A 65 20.19 4.19 0.84
CA PRO A 65 21.00 5.14 0.08
C PRO A 65 20.42 5.41 -1.32
N LYS A 66 20.68 6.60 -1.87
CA LYS A 66 20.12 7.02 -3.16
C LYS A 66 20.47 6.05 -4.30
N ASN A 67 21.75 5.66 -4.42
CA ASN A 67 22.23 4.72 -5.43
C ASN A 67 21.53 3.36 -5.36
N ARG A 68 21.30 2.82 -4.16
CA ARG A 68 20.56 1.55 -3.98
C ARG A 68 19.10 1.68 -4.38
N ARG A 69 18.47 2.83 -4.13
CA ARG A 69 17.09 3.08 -4.62
C ARG A 69 17.03 3.10 -6.14
N GLU A 70 17.98 3.78 -6.78
CA GLU A 70 18.07 3.86 -8.24
C GLU A 70 18.28 2.47 -8.87
N GLU A 71 19.18 1.66 -8.31
CA GLU A 71 19.41 0.27 -8.74
C GLU A 71 18.16 -0.60 -8.66
N LEU A 72 17.42 -0.54 -7.54
CA LEU A 72 16.18 -1.31 -7.37
C LEU A 72 15.10 -0.88 -8.38
N VAL A 73 14.96 0.42 -8.60
CA VAL A 73 13.98 0.97 -9.56
C VAL A 73 14.36 0.58 -10.98
N GLU A 74 15.63 0.69 -11.36
CA GLU A 74 16.10 0.30 -12.68
C GLU A 74 15.89 -1.20 -12.91
N ARG A 75 16.27 -2.04 -11.94
CA ARG A 75 16.04 -3.49 -11.99
C ARG A 75 14.56 -3.82 -12.19
N PHE A 76 13.66 -3.20 -11.41
CA PHE A 76 12.22 -3.42 -11.55
C PHE A 76 11.68 -2.98 -12.92
N GLN A 77 12.21 -1.90 -13.47
CA GLN A 77 11.75 -1.32 -14.74
C GLN A 77 12.25 -2.10 -15.97
N ARG A 78 13.42 -2.75 -15.89
CA ARG A 78 14.12 -3.31 -17.07
C ARG A 78 14.12 -4.83 -17.14
N ASP A 79 14.22 -5.51 -16.01
CA ASP A 79 14.36 -6.96 -15.97
C ASP A 79 12.98 -7.62 -15.99
N ASP A 80 12.86 -8.85 -16.47
CA ASP A 80 11.58 -9.59 -16.41
C ASP A 80 11.18 -9.91 -14.95
N GLU A 81 12.18 -10.16 -14.10
CA GLU A 81 12.05 -10.37 -12.65
C GLU A 81 12.95 -9.38 -11.89
N PRO A 82 12.54 -8.82 -10.74
CA PRO A 82 11.33 -9.15 -9.97
C PRO A 82 10.02 -8.57 -10.53
N MET A 83 8.93 -9.33 -10.41
CA MET A 83 7.57 -8.86 -10.73
C MET A 83 6.93 -8.00 -9.63
N LEU A 84 7.38 -8.14 -8.38
CA LEU A 84 6.85 -7.39 -7.24
C LEU A 84 7.90 -6.43 -6.67
N LEU A 85 7.50 -5.16 -6.53
CA LEU A 85 8.22 -4.14 -5.80
C LEU A 85 7.37 -3.66 -4.62
N LEU A 86 7.79 -4.02 -3.41
CA LEU A 86 7.25 -3.45 -2.18
C LEU A 86 7.82 -2.05 -1.98
N LEU A 87 6.99 -1.10 -1.56
CA LEU A 87 7.42 0.27 -1.24
C LEU A 87 6.84 0.76 0.07
N SER A 88 7.65 1.47 0.85
CA SER A 88 7.08 2.28 1.93
C SER A 88 6.46 3.56 1.36
N LEU A 89 5.30 3.99 1.87
CA LEU A 89 4.63 5.22 1.38
C LEU A 89 5.56 6.46 1.44
N LYS A 90 6.40 6.56 2.47
CA LYS A 90 7.39 7.65 2.59
C LYS A 90 8.45 7.62 1.49
N ALA A 91 8.78 6.45 0.95
CA ALA A 91 9.72 6.34 -0.16
C ALA A 91 9.09 6.80 -1.51
N ALA A 92 7.77 6.75 -1.63
CA ALA A 92 7.02 7.19 -2.81
C ALA A 92 7.08 8.71 -3.05
N GLY A 93 7.47 9.51 -2.05
CA GLY A 93 7.64 10.97 -2.15
C GLY A 93 8.85 11.42 -2.98
N THR A 94 9.70 10.49 -3.45
CA THR A 94 11.01 10.80 -4.06
C THR A 94 10.98 10.99 -5.58
N GLY A 95 9.81 11.01 -6.21
CA GLY A 95 9.71 11.30 -7.65
C GLY A 95 10.01 10.13 -8.59
N LEU A 96 9.89 8.88 -8.11
CA LEU A 96 10.20 7.66 -8.88
C LEU A 96 9.33 7.51 -10.14
N ASN A 97 9.88 6.90 -11.20
CA ASN A 97 9.13 6.50 -12.39
C ASN A 97 8.99 4.98 -12.40
N LEU A 98 7.77 4.45 -12.29
CA LEU A 98 7.49 3.03 -12.06
C LEU A 98 6.48 2.48 -13.08
N THR A 99 6.65 2.86 -14.33
CA THR A 99 5.75 2.56 -15.46
C THR A 99 5.73 1.10 -15.90
N ALA A 100 6.67 0.27 -15.46
CA ALA A 100 6.65 -1.16 -15.72
C ALA A 100 5.52 -1.87 -14.95
N ALA A 101 5.07 -1.29 -13.83
CA ALA A 101 3.94 -1.82 -13.08
C ALA A 101 2.61 -1.45 -13.72
N ASN A 102 1.73 -2.44 -13.84
CA ASN A 102 0.35 -2.27 -14.25
C ASN A 102 -0.64 -2.67 -13.14
N HIS A 103 -0.13 -3.04 -11.97
CA HIS A 103 -0.92 -3.19 -10.74
C HIS A 103 -0.33 -2.33 -9.62
N VAL A 104 -1.21 -1.70 -8.85
CA VAL A 104 -0.86 -0.93 -7.64
C VAL A 104 -1.74 -1.40 -6.50
N ILE A 105 -1.12 -1.93 -5.44
CA ILE A 105 -1.81 -2.45 -4.27
C ILE A 105 -1.43 -1.59 -3.06
N HIS A 106 -2.42 -1.00 -2.38
CA HIS A 106 -2.24 -0.36 -1.08
C HIS A 106 -2.71 -1.31 0.00
N VAL A 107 -1.78 -1.91 0.75
CA VAL A 107 -2.10 -2.94 1.76
C VAL A 107 -2.77 -2.33 2.98
N ASP A 108 -2.49 -1.08 3.29
CA ASP A 108 -3.04 -0.36 4.42
C ASP A 108 -3.50 1.04 4.01
N ARG A 109 -4.65 1.46 4.57
CA ARG A 109 -5.30 2.71 4.21
C ARG A 109 -4.52 3.88 4.79
N TRP A 110 -4.11 4.80 3.93
CA TRP A 110 -3.51 6.05 4.35
C TRP A 110 -4.57 7.13 4.51
N TRP A 111 -4.58 7.82 5.65
CA TRP A 111 -5.60 8.82 6.00
C TRP A 111 -5.54 10.11 5.15
N ASN A 112 -4.45 10.32 4.39
CA ASN A 112 -4.32 11.44 3.47
C ASN A 112 -4.38 10.97 2.00
N PRO A 113 -5.52 11.13 1.31
CA PRO A 113 -5.69 10.67 -0.07
C PRO A 113 -4.66 11.23 -1.05
N ALA A 114 -4.16 12.44 -0.83
CA ALA A 114 -3.21 13.07 -1.73
C ALA A 114 -1.87 12.32 -1.76
N VAL A 115 -1.41 11.79 -0.62
CA VAL A 115 -0.16 11.01 -0.53
C VAL A 115 -0.32 9.68 -1.25
N GLU A 116 -1.46 9.02 -1.09
CA GLU A 116 -1.73 7.75 -1.75
C GLU A 116 -1.93 7.92 -3.25
N ASN A 117 -2.66 8.94 -3.68
CA ASN A 117 -2.83 9.26 -5.09
C ASN A 117 -1.47 9.56 -5.71
N GLN A 118 -0.61 10.35 -5.04
CA GLN A 118 0.75 10.60 -5.52
C GLN A 118 1.59 9.31 -5.62
N ALA A 119 1.44 8.38 -4.69
CA ALA A 119 2.11 7.08 -4.74
C ALA A 119 1.61 6.23 -5.93
N THR A 120 0.30 6.27 -6.18
CA THR A 120 -0.36 5.61 -7.31
C THR A 120 0.05 6.21 -8.66
N ASP A 121 0.13 7.54 -8.75
CA ASP A 121 0.50 8.29 -9.94
C ASP A 121 1.90 7.93 -10.46
N ARG A 122 2.76 7.31 -9.65
CA ARG A 122 4.08 6.83 -10.08
C ARG A 122 4.00 5.75 -11.17
N ALA A 123 2.90 4.98 -11.21
CA ALA A 123 2.63 3.99 -12.24
C ALA A 123 1.97 4.59 -13.50
N PHE A 124 1.29 5.74 -13.38
CA PHE A 124 0.55 6.41 -14.47
C PHE A 124 1.40 7.42 -15.28
N ARG A 125 2.73 7.38 -15.14
CA ARG A 125 3.63 8.36 -15.77
C ARG A 125 3.87 8.12 -17.25
N ILE A 126 4.45 9.14 -17.91
CA ILE A 126 4.93 9.05 -19.30
C ILE A 126 5.85 7.82 -19.43
N GLY A 127 5.52 6.95 -20.39
CA GLY A 127 6.18 5.66 -20.58
C GLY A 127 5.34 4.46 -20.12
N GLN A 128 4.20 4.70 -19.45
CA GLN A 128 3.18 3.67 -19.23
C GLN A 128 2.42 3.40 -20.53
N SER A 129 2.31 2.13 -20.91
CA SER A 129 1.60 1.67 -22.11
C SER A 129 0.44 0.73 -21.79
N ARG A 130 0.28 0.33 -20.52
CA ARG A 130 -0.70 -0.64 -20.04
C ARG A 130 -1.74 0.05 -19.15
N ASN A 131 -2.96 -0.50 -19.13
CA ASN A 131 -3.96 -0.10 -18.14
C ASN A 131 -3.47 -0.46 -16.74
N VAL A 132 -3.52 0.50 -15.82
CA VAL A 132 -3.08 0.30 -14.44
C VAL A 132 -4.29 0.02 -13.54
N GLN A 133 -4.27 -1.11 -12.85
CA GLN A 133 -5.28 -1.47 -11.85
C GLN A 133 -4.84 -1.03 -10.45
N VAL A 134 -5.71 -0.32 -9.72
CA VAL A 134 -5.41 0.16 -8.37
C VAL A 134 -6.33 -0.54 -7.38
N ARG A 135 -5.76 -1.24 -6.39
CA ARG A 135 -6.47 -2.03 -5.38
C ARG A 135 -6.11 -1.50 -4.00
N LYS A 136 -7.11 -1.08 -3.23
CA LYS A 136 -6.95 -0.49 -1.90
C LYS A 136 -7.58 -1.43 -0.87
N PHE A 137 -6.78 -1.99 0.02
CA PHE A 137 -7.29 -2.95 1.00
C PHE A 137 -7.87 -2.22 2.20
N ILE A 138 -9.10 -2.61 2.55
CA ILE A 138 -9.85 -2.10 3.68
C ILE A 138 -10.39 -3.31 4.44
N CYS A 139 -10.10 -3.39 5.74
CA CYS A 139 -10.78 -4.33 6.62
C CYS A 139 -12.14 -3.77 7.03
N VAL A 140 -13.21 -4.46 6.63
CA VAL A 140 -14.61 -4.16 7.00
C VAL A 140 -14.79 -4.21 8.51
N ASP A 141 -15.68 -3.37 9.05
CA ASP A 141 -16.00 -3.24 10.48
C ASP A 141 -14.82 -2.81 11.37
N THR A 142 -13.73 -2.36 10.76
CA THR A 142 -12.56 -1.85 11.48
C THR A 142 -12.43 -0.34 11.37
N LEU A 143 -11.48 0.20 12.13
CA LEU A 143 -11.02 1.58 12.00
C LEU A 143 -10.75 1.99 10.54
N GLU A 144 -10.27 1.06 9.70
CA GLU A 144 -9.93 1.39 8.31
C GLU A 144 -11.14 1.75 7.46
N GLU A 145 -12.27 1.06 7.64
CA GLU A 145 -13.52 1.36 6.93
C GLU A 145 -14.04 2.74 7.32
N ARG A 146 -13.99 3.08 8.62
CA ARG A 146 -14.42 4.42 9.09
C ARG A 146 -13.50 5.53 8.61
N ILE A 147 -12.19 5.27 8.55
CA ILE A 147 -11.24 6.20 7.95
C ILE A 147 -11.56 6.40 6.48
N ASP A 148 -11.85 5.32 5.73
CA ASP A 148 -12.19 5.40 4.32
C ASP A 148 -13.51 6.15 4.07
N GLU A 149 -14.57 5.82 4.79
CA GLU A 149 -15.84 6.54 4.72
C GLU A 149 -15.66 8.05 4.97
N MET A 150 -14.84 8.39 5.96
CA MET A 150 -14.59 9.78 6.30
C MET A 150 -13.72 10.50 5.27
N ILE A 151 -12.74 9.81 4.69
CA ILE A 151 -11.98 10.29 3.54
C ILE A 151 -12.91 10.60 2.38
N GLU A 152 -13.82 9.69 2.04
CA GLU A 152 -14.72 9.85 0.89
C GLU A 152 -15.75 10.96 1.14
N ARG A 153 -16.32 11.05 2.35
CA ARG A 153 -17.14 12.20 2.76
C ARG A 153 -16.36 13.51 2.63
N LYS A 154 -15.11 13.55 3.10
CA LYS A 154 -14.29 14.75 3.05
C LYS A 154 -13.85 15.10 1.63
N LYS A 155 -13.60 14.13 0.74
CA LYS A 155 -13.36 14.40 -0.69
C LYS A 155 -14.59 15.02 -1.34
N ALA A 156 -15.77 14.48 -1.10
CA ALA A 156 -17.01 15.07 -1.61
C ALA A 156 -17.21 16.53 -1.15
N LEU A 157 -16.77 16.87 0.07
CA LEU A 157 -16.71 18.25 0.55
C LEU A 157 -15.50 19.06 0.05
N ALA A 158 -14.32 18.46 -0.12
CA ALA A 158 -13.09 19.16 -0.54
C ALA A 158 -13.06 19.45 -2.05
N ASP A 159 -13.72 18.64 -2.86
CA ASP A 159 -14.05 18.98 -4.26
C ASP A 159 -14.96 20.22 -4.33
N SER A 160 -15.61 20.60 -3.22
CA SER A 160 -16.33 21.88 -3.06
C SER A 160 -15.49 23.01 -2.43
N VAL A 161 -14.40 22.70 -1.70
CA VAL A 161 -13.50 23.68 -1.06
C VAL A 161 -12.08 23.10 -0.93
N VAL A 162 -11.13 23.63 -1.69
CA VAL A 162 -9.74 23.15 -1.80
C VAL A 162 -8.97 23.15 -0.46
N GLY A 163 -8.34 22.02 -0.12
CA GLY A 163 -7.17 21.94 0.76
C GLY A 163 -7.36 21.13 2.06
N ALA A 164 -7.02 19.84 2.06
CA ALA A 164 -7.02 19.01 3.27
C ALA A 164 -5.58 18.75 3.77
N GLY A 165 -5.16 19.49 4.79
CA GLY A 165 -3.93 19.26 5.56
C GLY A 165 -4.06 18.18 6.65
N GLU A 166 -2.95 17.94 7.35
CA GLU A 166 -2.68 16.78 8.23
C GLU A 166 -3.45 16.78 9.57
N ASP A 167 -3.99 17.92 10.02
CA ASP A 167 -4.39 18.14 11.43
C ASP A 167 -5.84 17.76 11.78
N TRP A 168 -6.59 17.14 10.88
CA TRP A 168 -8.03 16.99 11.10
C TRP A 168 -8.40 15.88 12.10
N ILE A 169 -7.62 14.79 12.17
CA ILE A 169 -7.82 13.72 13.17
C ILE A 169 -7.58 14.27 14.58
N THR A 170 -6.56 15.11 14.75
CA THR A 170 -6.25 15.74 16.03
C THR A 170 -7.29 16.77 16.47
N ASN A 171 -8.20 17.17 15.58
CA ASN A 171 -9.28 18.13 15.86
C ASN A 171 -10.65 17.47 16.15
N LEU A 172 -10.73 16.13 16.19
CA LEU A 172 -11.98 15.43 16.52
C LEU A 172 -12.30 15.56 18.02
N SER A 173 -13.60 15.63 18.34
CA SER A 173 -14.07 15.55 19.73
C SER A 173 -13.80 14.15 20.32
N THR A 174 -13.69 14.07 21.65
CA THR A 174 -13.48 12.79 22.36
C THR A 174 -14.55 11.74 22.04
N GLU A 175 -15.79 12.17 21.81
CA GLU A 175 -16.89 11.29 21.43
C GLU A 175 -16.68 10.68 20.04
N HIS A 176 -16.40 11.52 19.03
CA HIS A 176 -16.08 11.04 17.68
C HIS A 176 -14.80 10.20 17.64
N LEU A 177 -13.79 10.52 18.44
CA LEU A 177 -12.61 9.66 18.59
C LEU A 177 -12.99 8.28 19.15
N ARG A 178 -13.84 8.22 20.18
CA ARG A 178 -14.28 6.93 20.75
C ARG A 178 -15.05 6.11 19.73
N GLU A 179 -15.94 6.73 18.96
CA GLU A 179 -16.65 6.07 17.87
C GLU A 179 -15.67 5.53 16.84
N LEU A 180 -14.70 6.34 16.40
CA LEU A 180 -13.66 5.95 15.45
C LEU A 180 -12.90 4.68 15.87
N PHE A 181 -12.50 4.58 17.14
CA PHE A 181 -11.67 3.49 17.68
C PHE A 181 -12.44 2.23 18.14
N SER A 182 -13.78 2.23 18.10
CA SER A 182 -14.56 1.03 18.42
C SER A 182 -14.40 -0.07 17.35
N LEU A 183 -14.73 -1.33 17.62
CA LEU A 183 -14.80 -2.36 16.56
C LEU A 183 -16.27 -2.63 16.24
N GLY A 184 -16.59 -2.81 14.95
CA GLY A 184 -17.91 -3.25 14.52
C GLY A 184 -18.15 -4.72 14.86
N PRO A 185 -19.42 -5.17 14.94
CA PRO A 185 -19.76 -6.55 15.31
C PRO A 185 -19.18 -7.61 14.35
N GLY A 186 -18.95 -7.28 13.07
CA GLY A 186 -18.42 -8.20 12.06
C GLY A 186 -16.89 -8.25 11.96
N ALA A 187 -16.16 -7.44 12.74
CA ALA A 187 -14.69 -7.40 12.70
C ALA A 187 -14.00 -8.66 13.26
N VAL A 188 -14.76 -9.54 13.91
CA VAL A 188 -14.29 -10.79 14.55
C VAL A 188 -15.15 -11.94 14.04
N SER A 189 -14.97 -12.32 12.78
CA SER A 189 -15.45 -13.60 12.23
C SER A 189 -14.41 -14.19 11.30
#